data_AF-A0A834IN34-F1
#
_entry.id   AF-A0A834IN34-F1
#
_cell.length_a   1.000
_cell.length_b   1.000
_cell.length_c   1.000
_cell.angle_alpha   90.00
_cell.angle_beta   90.00
_cell.angle_gamma   90.00
#
_symmetry.space_group_name_H-M   'P 1'
#
loop_
_entity.id
_entity.type
_entity.pdbx_description
1 polymer ?
#
loop_
_entity_poly.entity_id
_entity_poly.type
_entity_poly.pdbx_seq_one_letter_code
_entity_poly.pdbx_strand_id
1 'polypeptide(L)'
;MEYFGTESNLRNLILNTKKPLIIRNKIKSSIVNWDLYYWKKIIKNELLTFRCGKNKFTKEPQWESRCSTKVATFQEFINQSNSNIEEWWYFDYKYLRDWFSSNTELKKS
;
A
#
# COMPACT_ATOMS: atom_id res chain seq x y z
N MET A 1 19.63 20.82 4.56
CA MET A 1 19.54 19.44 4.04
C MET A 1 20.73 18.71 4.64
N GLU A 2 20.52 17.83 5.62
CA GLU A 2 21.64 17.20 6.33
C GLU A 2 22.23 16.06 5.49
N TYR A 3 23.52 16.15 5.23
CA TYR A 3 24.29 15.17 4.47
C TYR A 3 24.85 14.12 5.44
N PHE A 4 24.24 12.93 5.45
CA PHE A 4 24.65 11.84 6.33
C PHE A 4 25.71 10.98 5.63
N GLY A 5 26.98 11.40 5.70
CA GLY A 5 28.10 10.63 5.18
C GLY A 5 28.25 9.26 5.85
N THR A 6 28.68 8.23 5.12
CA THR A 6 28.93 6.81 5.51
C THR A 6 27.76 6.06 6.22
N GLU A 7 27.55 4.79 5.87
CA GLU A 7 26.46 3.95 6.41
C GLU A 7 26.41 3.86 7.94
N SER A 8 27.59 3.90 8.58
CA SER A 8 27.79 3.91 10.03
C SER A 8 27.10 5.08 10.73
N ASN A 9 27.05 6.27 10.13
CA ASN A 9 26.40 7.43 10.75
C ASN A 9 24.87 7.38 10.64
N LEU A 10 24.34 6.86 9.53
CA LEU A 10 22.90 6.70 9.38
C LEU A 10 22.34 5.67 10.37
N ARG A 11 23.05 4.55 10.56
CA ARG A 11 22.67 3.54 11.56
C ARG A 11 22.62 4.12 12.96
N ASN A 12 23.67 4.85 13.37
CA ASN A 12 23.70 5.48 14.68
C ASN A 12 22.58 6.50 14.86
N LEU A 13 22.26 7.28 13.83
CA LEU A 13 21.14 8.21 13.86
C LEU A 13 19.79 7.48 14.04
N ILE A 14 19.55 6.41 13.28
CA ILE A 14 18.31 5.62 13.36
C ILE A 14 18.14 5.03 14.77
N LEU A 15 19.21 4.50 15.36
CA LEU A 15 19.14 3.83 16.67
C LEU A 15 18.96 4.80 17.85
N ASN A 16 19.41 6.06 17.71
CA ASN A 16 19.47 7.00 18.83
C ASN A 16 18.50 8.18 18.71
N THR A 17 17.80 8.32 17.60
CA THR A 17 16.77 9.37 17.46
C THR A 17 15.61 9.13 18.43
N LYS A 18 15.13 10.20 19.06
CA LYS A 18 13.88 10.20 19.83
C LYS A 18 12.68 10.69 19.02
N LYS A 19 12.92 11.09 17.77
CA LYS A 19 11.92 11.66 16.86
C LYS A 19 11.81 10.82 15.59
N PRO A 20 10.62 10.75 14.96
CA PRO A 20 10.48 10.11 13.66
C PRO A 20 11.44 10.70 12.63
N LEU A 21 12.10 9.83 11.86
CA LEU A 21 12.99 10.22 10.77
C LEU A 21 12.33 9.93 9.43
N ILE A 22 12.49 10.87 8.49
CA ILE A 22 12.07 10.68 7.09
C ILE A 22 13.32 10.49 6.24
N ILE A 23 13.54 9.26 5.77
CA ILE A 23 14.62 8.93 4.85
C ILE A 23 14.08 8.99 3.43
N ARG A 24 14.45 10.04 2.70
CA ARG A 24 13.94 10.29 1.34
C ARG A 24 14.74 9.54 0.29
N ASN A 25 14.08 9.18 -0.81
CA ASN A 25 14.70 8.69 -2.05
C ASN A 25 15.60 7.44 -1.89
N LYS A 26 15.28 6.54 -0.96
CA LYS A 26 16.06 5.29 -0.75
C LYS A 26 15.45 4.04 -1.34
N ILE A 27 14.14 4.01 -1.55
CA ILE A 27 13.48 2.85 -2.17
C ILE A 27 13.79 2.87 -3.66
N LYS A 28 14.56 1.88 -4.12
CA LYS A 28 14.87 1.64 -5.53
C LYS A 28 14.07 0.43 -6.01
N SER A 29 12.76 0.60 -6.21
CA SER A 29 11.89 -0.43 -6.78
C SER A 29 11.01 0.21 -7.85
N SER A 30 10.76 -0.51 -8.95
CA SER A 30 9.89 -0.02 -10.02
C SER A 30 8.45 0.18 -9.54
N ILE A 31 8.03 -0.61 -8.55
CA ILE A 31 6.64 -0.61 -8.04
C ILE A 31 6.24 0.73 -7.43
N VAL A 32 7.21 1.51 -6.91
CA VAL A 32 6.92 2.83 -6.32
C VAL A 32 6.55 3.87 -7.37
N ASN A 33 6.81 3.58 -8.65
CA ASN A 33 6.48 4.46 -9.77
C ASN A 33 5.18 4.03 -10.48
N TRP A 34 4.48 3.00 -9.99
CA TRP A 34 3.27 2.50 -10.62
C TRP A 34 2.08 3.37 -10.24
N ASP A 35 1.38 3.89 -11.25
CA ASP A 35 0.08 4.53 -11.06
C ASP A 35 -1.06 3.50 -11.04
N LEU A 36 -2.27 3.97 -10.71
CA LEU A 36 -3.46 3.09 -10.64
C LEU A 36 -3.78 2.43 -11.99
N TYR A 37 -3.46 3.07 -13.11
CA TYR A 37 -3.69 2.52 -14.44
C TYR A 37 -2.75 1.37 -14.76
N TYR A 38 -1.49 1.50 -14.38
CA TYR A 38 -0.50 0.44 -14.52
C TYR A 38 -0.86 -0.74 -13.60
N TRP A 39 -1.22 -0.46 -12.34
CA TRP A 39 -1.75 -1.49 -11.44
C TRP A 39 -2.93 -2.25 -12.04
N LYS A 40 -3.92 -1.54 -12.60
CA LYS A 40 -5.05 -2.16 -13.33
C LYS A 40 -4.57 -3.03 -14.49
N LYS A 41 -3.60 -2.57 -15.29
CA LYS A 41 -3.05 -3.33 -16.43
C LYS A 41 -2.42 -4.66 -15.97
N ILE A 42 -1.70 -4.64 -14.85
CA ILE A 42 -1.01 -5.82 -14.32
C ILE A 42 -1.98 -6.80 -13.65
N ILE A 43 -2.92 -6.28 -12.84
CA ILE A 43 -3.91 -7.07 -12.11
C ILE A 43 -5.06 -7.56 -13.01
N LYS A 44 -5.35 -6.84 -14.09
CA LYS A 44 -6.43 -7.13 -15.05
C LYS A 44 -7.80 -7.18 -14.35
N ASN A 45 -8.58 -8.22 -14.62
CA ASN A 45 -9.94 -8.41 -14.09
C ASN A 45 -9.98 -9.46 -12.96
N GLU A 46 -8.86 -9.69 -12.27
CA GLU A 46 -8.84 -10.58 -11.12
C GLU A 46 -9.78 -10.07 -10.03
N LEU A 47 -10.48 -11.00 -9.38
CA LEU A 47 -11.34 -10.71 -8.24
C LEU A 47 -10.50 -10.66 -6.97
N LEU A 48 -10.53 -9.52 -6.31
CA LEU A 48 -9.72 -9.20 -5.15
C LEU A 48 -10.62 -9.00 -3.94
N THR A 49 -10.13 -9.46 -2.78
CA THR A 49 -10.80 -9.20 -1.51
C THR A 49 -10.27 -7.90 -0.92
N PHE A 50 -11.17 -6.92 -0.77
CA PHE A 50 -10.90 -5.64 -0.14
C PHE A 50 -11.53 -5.60 1.24
N ARG A 51 -10.84 -4.98 2.19
CA ARG A 51 -11.45 -4.51 3.43
C ARG A 51 -12.14 -3.20 3.18
N CYS A 52 -13.28 -3.02 3.80
CA CYS A 52 -14.05 -1.79 3.73
C CYS A 52 -14.10 -1.14 5.12
N GLY A 53 -13.96 0.17 5.15
CA GLY A 53 -14.23 0.97 6.32
C GLY A 53 -14.77 2.33 5.93
N LYS A 54 -15.02 3.17 6.93
CA LYS A 54 -15.68 4.47 6.78
C LYS A 54 -14.69 5.62 6.95
N ASN A 55 -14.81 6.64 6.11
CA ASN A 55 -14.09 7.90 6.22
C ASN A 55 -14.78 8.83 7.22
N LYS A 56 -15.03 8.32 8.43
CA LYS A 56 -15.60 9.11 9.52
C LYS A 56 -14.99 8.70 10.85
N PHE A 57 -15.04 9.62 11.80
CA PHE A 57 -14.65 9.34 13.16
C PHE A 57 -15.45 8.15 13.71
N THR A 58 -14.73 7.25 14.37
CA THR A 58 -15.29 6.07 15.03
C THR A 58 -14.73 6.03 16.45
N LYS A 59 -15.54 5.59 17.43
CA LYS A 59 -15.11 5.50 18.83
C LYS A 59 -13.97 4.50 19.01
N GLU A 60 -14.05 3.40 18.26
CA GLU A 60 -13.05 2.36 18.21
C GLU A 60 -12.33 2.39 16.85
N PRO A 61 -11.03 2.08 16.79
CA PRO A 61 -10.34 1.90 15.52
C PRO A 61 -11.04 0.86 14.64
N GLN A 62 -10.98 1.07 13.32
CA GLN A 62 -11.49 0.12 12.34
C GLN A 62 -10.47 -1.00 12.15
N TRP A 63 -10.42 -1.91 13.13
CA TRP A 63 -9.48 -3.03 13.19
C TRP A 63 -9.66 -4.00 12.02
N GLU A 64 -8.55 -4.58 11.54
CA GLU A 64 -8.49 -5.60 10.49
C GLU A 64 -9.52 -6.72 10.69
N SER A 65 -9.62 -7.24 11.91
CA SER A 65 -10.53 -8.35 12.28
C SER A 65 -12.01 -7.96 12.33
N ARG A 66 -12.32 -6.67 12.23
CA ARG A 66 -13.69 -6.12 12.37
C ARG A 66 -14.15 -5.33 11.15
N CYS A 67 -13.29 -5.15 10.14
CA CYS A 67 -13.68 -4.60 8.86
C CYS A 67 -14.56 -5.60 8.09
N SER A 68 -15.59 -5.09 7.42
CA SER A 68 -16.27 -5.89 6.41
C SER A 68 -15.34 -6.11 5.22
N THR A 69 -15.56 -7.20 4.49
CA THR A 69 -14.83 -7.49 3.25
C THR A 69 -15.76 -7.44 2.06
N LYS A 70 -15.23 -7.03 0.91
CA LYS A 70 -15.92 -7.03 -0.37
C LYS A 70 -15.03 -7.64 -1.44
N VAL A 71 -15.61 -8.48 -2.29
CA VAL A 71 -14.94 -9.00 -3.48
C VAL A 71 -15.27 -8.09 -4.65
N ALA A 72 -14.24 -7.59 -5.33
CA ALA A 72 -14.39 -6.70 -6.48
C ALA A 72 -13.15 -6.79 -7.39
N THR A 73 -13.25 -6.28 -8.61
CA THR A 73 -12.12 -6.07 -9.51
C THR A 73 -11.33 -4.81 -9.15
N PHE A 74 -10.10 -4.71 -9.65
CA PHE A 74 -9.29 -3.49 -9.48
C PHE A 74 -9.93 -2.26 -10.17
N GLN A 75 -10.67 -2.46 -11.26
CA GLN A 75 -11.42 -1.37 -11.91
C GLN A 75 -12.53 -0.83 -11.01
N GLU A 76 -13.27 -1.71 -10.34
CA GLU A 76 -14.31 -1.30 -9.40
C GLU A 76 -13.71 -0.57 -8.19
N PHE A 77 -12.53 -0.99 -7.73
CA PHE A 77 -11.77 -0.26 -6.70
C PHE A 77 -11.42 1.16 -7.15
N ILE A 78 -10.87 1.35 -8.35
CA ILE A 78 -10.56 2.69 -8.89
C ILE A 78 -11.82 3.55 -9.01
N ASN A 79 -12.94 2.96 -9.45
CA ASN A 79 -14.21 3.68 -9.54
C ASN A 79 -14.69 4.09 -8.14
N GLN A 80 -14.61 3.19 -7.15
CA GLN A 80 -14.97 3.51 -5.78
C GLN A 80 -14.13 4.66 -5.25
N SER A 81 -12.81 4.62 -5.43
CA SER A 81 -11.91 5.62 -4.85
C SER A 81 -12.15 7.03 -5.40
N ASN A 82 -12.70 7.11 -6.62
CA ASN A 82 -13.02 8.38 -7.27
C ASN A 82 -14.43 8.90 -6.93
N SER A 83 -15.35 8.02 -6.54
CA SER A 83 -16.79 8.35 -6.47
C SER A 83 -17.38 8.32 -5.06
N ASN A 84 -16.78 7.57 -4.13
CA ASN A 84 -17.34 7.37 -2.80
C ASN A 84 -16.41 7.95 -1.73
N ILE A 85 -16.83 9.06 -1.15
CA ILE A 85 -16.11 9.77 -0.10
C ILE A 85 -16.39 9.21 1.31
N GLU A 86 -17.43 8.40 1.48
CA GLU A 86 -17.88 7.93 2.80
C GLU A 86 -17.16 6.66 3.25
N GLU A 87 -16.66 5.87 2.30
CA GLU A 87 -15.97 4.62 2.56
C GLU A 87 -14.58 4.58 1.93
N TRP A 88 -13.68 3.84 2.56
CA TRP A 88 -12.38 3.48 2.00
C TRP A 88 -12.32 1.98 1.78
N TRP A 89 -11.66 1.57 0.70
CA TRP A 89 -11.34 0.18 0.43
C TRP A 89 -9.83 -0.04 0.56
N TYR A 90 -9.42 -1.15 1.16
CA TYR A 90 -8.02 -1.49 1.35
C TYR A 90 -7.75 -2.92 0.89
N PHE A 91 -6.74 -3.06 0.04
CA PHE A 91 -6.27 -4.36 -0.45
C PHE A 91 -5.03 -4.81 0.32
N ASP A 92 -5.08 -6.04 0.83
CA ASP A 92 -3.97 -6.65 1.57
C ASP A 92 -2.82 -7.03 0.64
N TYR A 93 -1.94 -6.07 0.37
CA TYR A 93 -0.76 -6.30 -0.47
C TYR A 93 0.23 -7.34 0.13
N LYS A 94 0.08 -7.73 1.40
CA LYS A 94 0.92 -8.79 2.02
C LYS A 94 0.81 -10.14 1.30
N TYR A 95 -0.29 -10.40 0.61
CA TYR A 95 -0.51 -11.63 -0.16
C TYR A 95 -0.33 -11.45 -1.67
N LEU A 96 0.21 -10.31 -2.10
CA LEU A 96 0.35 -9.98 -3.52
C LEU A 96 1.22 -11.00 -4.27
N ARG A 97 2.28 -11.52 -3.64
CA ARG A 97 3.11 -12.59 -4.23
C ARG A 97 2.32 -13.89 -4.44
N ASP A 98 1.45 -14.24 -3.50
CA ASP A 98 0.70 -15.49 -3.51
C ASP A 98 -0.47 -15.41 -4.50
N TRP A 99 -1.22 -14.31 -4.44
CA TRP A 99 -2.38 -14.03 -5.28
C TRP A 99 -2.02 -13.86 -6.75
N PHE A 100 -0.84 -13.32 -7.04
CA PHE A 100 -0.35 -13.16 -8.40
C PHE A 100 0.87 -14.02 -8.67
N SER A 101 0.85 -15.26 -8.19
CA SER A 101 1.94 -16.23 -8.35
C SER A 101 2.22 -16.61 -9.81
N SER A 102 1.34 -16.29 -10.77
CA SER A 102 1.59 -16.43 -12.20
C SER A 102 2.15 -15.16 -12.84
N ASN A 103 2.12 -14.02 -12.15
CA ASN A 103 2.53 -12.72 -12.67
C ASN A 103 4.00 -12.43 -12.36
N THR A 104 4.87 -12.56 -13.36
CA THR A 104 6.32 -12.38 -13.21
C THR A 104 6.74 -10.94 -12.90
N GLU A 105 5.91 -9.94 -13.23
CA GLU A 105 6.21 -8.54 -12.94
C GLU A 105 6.02 -8.23 -11.44
N LEU A 106 4.98 -8.79 -10.83
CA LEU A 106 4.69 -8.67 -9.39
C LEU A 106 5.61 -9.54 -8.51
N LYS A 107 6.32 -10.51 -9.09
CA LYS A 107 7.32 -11.32 -8.36
C LYS A 107 8.68 -10.64 -8.22
N LYS A 108 9.02 -9.72 -9.12
CA LYS A 108 10.33 -9.05 -9.21
C LYS A 108 10.44 -7.81 -8.32
N SER A 109 9.32 -7.37 -7.73
CA SER A 109 9.19 -6.15 -6.94
C SER A 109 9.57 -6.32 -5.48
#